data_AF-A0A2T7P9B6-F1
#
_entry.id   AF-A0A2T7P9B6-F1
#
_cell.length_a   1.000
_cell.length_b   1.000
_cell.length_c   1.000
_cell.angle_alpha   90.00
_cell.angle_beta   90.00
_cell.angle_gamma   90.00
#
_symmetry.space_group_name_H-M   'P 1'
#
loop_
_entity.id
_entity.type
_entity.pdbx_description
1 polymer ?
#
loop_
_entity_poly.entity_id
_entity_poly.type
_entity_poly.pdbx_seq_one_letter_code
_entity_poly.pdbx_strand_id
1 'polypeptide(L)'
;MSETIEAQLGCISQANAFLNKYFSLRKRCEQLQQANEKLVNRVQHVKKLIKRYKRDRRYLISRLDEYGDGFREAQVPVMWEEDELFNCLRPPPPYPCGASSDDGEGSSWLGLGDRHSALSAIQPLLVAHGLGDSTLANVAASVVSSANKNKKVKTEKDKDPSAPKKPANAFLMFCQQRRPAIQEEYLREHKQEIAHHEMTRRLAQQWNNLSQDDKKLYFELYEQEKERYEKELKEYSARDIIPPPSDSIPVPAREGVIPSHSLQIKKERD
;
A
#
# COMPACT_ATOMS: atom_id res chain seq x y z
N MET A 1 -16.01 48.15 -49.39
CA MET A 1 -14.73 47.44 -49.61
C MET A 1 -13.82 47.52 -48.39
N SER A 2 -13.67 48.67 -47.73
CA SER A 2 -12.81 48.81 -46.53
C SER A 2 -13.26 47.97 -45.32
N GLU A 3 -14.56 47.93 -45.00
CA GLU A 3 -15.08 47.12 -43.86
C GLU A 3 -14.82 45.61 -44.02
N THR A 4 -14.82 45.11 -45.25
CA THR A 4 -14.55 43.70 -45.54
C THR A 4 -13.09 43.34 -45.29
N ILE A 5 -12.17 44.27 -45.57
CA ILE A 5 -10.73 44.10 -45.34
C ILE A 5 -10.42 44.15 -43.83
N GLU A 6 -11.05 45.07 -43.08
CA GLU A 6 -10.89 45.14 -41.62
C GLU A 6 -11.40 43.88 -40.91
N ALA A 7 -12.55 43.34 -41.33
CA ALA A 7 -13.07 42.08 -40.79
C ALA A 7 -12.12 40.90 -41.09
N GLN A 8 -11.54 40.84 -42.29
CA GLN A 8 -10.54 39.82 -42.64
C GLN A 8 -9.26 39.95 -41.80
N LEU A 9 -8.76 41.17 -41.57
CA LEU A 9 -7.61 41.43 -40.70
C LEU A 9 -7.88 41.03 -39.24
N GLY A 10 -9.09 41.27 -38.74
CA GLY A 10 -9.53 40.82 -37.41
C GLY A 10 -9.51 39.29 -37.26
N CYS A 11 -10.07 38.57 -38.24
CA CYS A 11 -10.04 37.10 -38.27
C CYS A 11 -8.61 36.54 -38.31
N ILE A 12 -7.72 37.14 -39.12
CA ILE A 12 -6.31 36.73 -39.21
C ILE A 12 -5.58 37.00 -37.88
N SER A 13 -5.79 38.16 -37.26
CA SER A 13 -5.22 38.50 -35.95
C SER A 13 -5.66 37.53 -34.87
N GLN A 14 -6.94 37.17 -34.83
CA GLN A 14 -7.48 36.23 -33.87
C GLN A 14 -6.93 34.80 -34.09
N ALA A 15 -6.83 34.35 -35.34
CA ALA A 15 -6.19 33.08 -35.69
C ALA A 15 -4.71 33.04 -35.24
N ASN A 16 -3.97 34.13 -35.43
CA ASN A 16 -2.59 34.27 -34.97
C ASN A 16 -2.48 34.23 -33.43
N ALA A 17 -3.43 34.83 -32.71
CA ALA A 17 -3.48 34.76 -31.25
C ALA A 17 -3.74 33.33 -30.74
N PHE A 18 -4.60 32.56 -31.42
CA PHE A 18 -4.80 31.15 -31.11
C PHE A 18 -3.55 30.30 -31.38
N LEU A 19 -2.89 30.51 -32.52
CA LEU A 19 -1.63 29.83 -32.84
C LEU A 19 -0.55 30.11 -31.78
N ASN A 20 -0.40 31.37 -31.37
CA ASN A 20 0.57 31.74 -30.33
C ASN A 20 0.26 31.10 -28.96
N LYS A 21 -1.02 31.03 -28.57
CA LYS A 21 -1.46 30.31 -27.37
C LYS A 21 -1.16 28.81 -27.48
N TYR A 22 -1.45 28.20 -28.63
CA TYR A 22 -1.17 26.79 -28.89
C TYR A 22 0.33 26.47 -28.80
N PHE A 23 1.20 27.27 -29.45
CA PHE A 23 2.64 27.07 -29.38
C PHE A 23 3.19 27.27 -27.96
N SER A 24 2.66 28.25 -27.23
CA SER A 24 3.02 28.48 -25.82
C SER A 24 2.63 27.29 -24.94
N LEU A 25 1.42 26.74 -25.13
CA LEU A 25 0.96 25.57 -24.40
C LEU A 25 1.78 24.33 -24.75
N ARG A 26 2.07 24.10 -26.03
CA ARG A 26 2.93 22.99 -26.49
C ARG A 26 4.32 23.07 -25.86
N LYS A 27 4.94 24.26 -25.86
CA LYS A 27 6.24 24.49 -25.22
C LYS A 27 6.19 24.21 -23.71
N ARG A 28 5.13 24.63 -23.03
CA ARG A 28 4.94 24.35 -21.60
C ARG A 28 4.77 22.85 -21.32
N CYS A 29 4.00 22.14 -22.14
CA CYS A 29 3.85 20.68 -22.03
C CYS A 29 5.19 19.96 -22.22
N GLU A 30 5.99 20.39 -23.19
CA GLU A 30 7.32 19.83 -23.43
C GLU A 30 8.28 20.07 -22.25
N GLN A 31 8.27 21.28 -21.69
CA GLN A 31 9.06 21.59 -20.49
C GLN A 31 8.65 20.72 -19.28
N LEU A 32 7.34 20.53 -19.08
CA LEU A 32 6.83 19.65 -18.02
C LEU A 32 7.27 18.19 -18.24
N GLN A 33 7.22 17.71 -19.48
CA GLN A 33 7.67 16.37 -19.82
C GLN A 33 9.16 16.17 -19.48
N GLN A 34 10.01 17.12 -19.89
CA GLN A 34 11.45 17.09 -19.58
C GLN A 34 11.72 17.16 -18.08
N ALA A 35 10.96 17.96 -17.33
CA ALA A 35 11.08 18.04 -15.88
C ALA A 35 10.67 16.71 -15.20
N ASN A 36 9.57 16.09 -15.65
CA ASN A 36 9.11 14.80 -15.16
C ASN A 36 10.13 13.69 -15.43
N GLU A 37 10.74 13.66 -16.62
CA GLU A 37 11.79 12.72 -16.95
C GLU A 37 13.00 12.85 -16.00
N LYS A 38 13.43 14.08 -15.72
CA LYS A 38 14.50 14.35 -14.74
C LYS A 38 14.12 13.85 -13.34
N LEU A 39 12.88 14.06 -12.90
CA LEU A 39 12.40 13.55 -11.61
C LEU A 39 12.39 12.02 -11.57
N VAL A 40 11.93 11.35 -12.63
CA VAL A 40 11.96 9.89 -12.74
C VAL A 40 13.38 9.37 -12.64
N ASN A 41 14.34 9.98 -13.33
CA ASN A 41 15.75 9.60 -13.27
C ASN A 41 16.32 9.77 -11.85
N ARG A 42 16.01 10.87 -11.16
CA ARG A 42 16.39 11.09 -9.76
C ARG A 42 15.81 10.02 -8.84
N VAL A 43 14.52 9.68 -8.99
CA VAL A 43 13.86 8.62 -8.21
C VAL A 43 14.52 7.27 -8.46
N GLN A 44 14.87 6.96 -9.70
CA GLN A 44 15.59 5.73 -10.04
C GLN A 44 16.98 5.68 -9.39
N HIS A 45 17.71 6.80 -9.37
CA HIS A 45 19.00 6.89 -8.70
C HIS A 45 18.87 6.63 -7.19
N VAL A 46 17.92 7.28 -6.52
CA VAL A 46 17.64 7.04 -5.08
C VAL A 46 17.26 5.58 -4.84
N LYS A 47 16.43 4.97 -5.69
CA LYS A 47 16.10 3.53 -5.61
C LYS A 47 17.34 2.65 -5.73
N LYS A 48 18.29 2.99 -6.61
CA LYS A 48 19.58 2.27 -6.75
C LYS A 48 20.42 2.40 -5.48
N LEU A 49 20.53 3.59 -4.91
CA LEU A 49 21.25 3.84 -3.65
C LEU A 49 20.66 3.02 -2.49
N ILE A 50 19.33 3.04 -2.32
CA ILE A 50 18.64 2.25 -1.28
C ILE A 50 18.89 0.76 -1.46
N LYS A 51 18.84 0.26 -2.72
CA LYS A 51 19.12 -1.16 -3.00
C LYS A 51 20.57 -1.53 -2.66
N ARG A 52 21.54 -0.67 -2.98
CA ARG A 52 22.96 -0.85 -2.62
C ARG A 52 23.13 -0.87 -1.11
N TYR A 53 22.64 0.14 -0.40
CA TYR A 53 22.70 0.22 1.06
C TYR A 53 22.09 -1.03 1.73
N LYS A 54 20.94 -1.51 1.25
CA LYS A 54 20.33 -2.75 1.76
C LYS A 54 21.19 -3.99 1.52
N ARG A 55 21.93 -4.05 0.41
CA ARG A 55 22.86 -5.15 0.12
C ARG A 55 24.06 -5.08 1.05
N ASP A 56 24.67 -3.90 1.17
CA ASP A 56 25.85 -3.67 2.00
C ASP A 56 25.53 -3.95 3.47
N ARG A 57 24.36 -3.50 3.96
CA ARG A 57 23.85 -3.84 5.30
C ARG A 57 23.67 -5.34 5.50
N ARG A 58 23.09 -6.07 4.54
CA ARG A 58 22.94 -7.53 4.64
C ARG A 58 24.29 -8.23 4.69
N TYR A 59 25.23 -7.80 3.84
CA TYR A 59 26.58 -8.33 3.82
C TYR A 59 27.28 -8.13 5.16
N LEU A 60 27.23 -6.91 5.72
CA LEU A 60 27.83 -6.62 7.02
C LEU A 60 27.19 -7.45 8.14
N ILE A 61 25.87 -7.56 8.17
CA ILE A 61 25.15 -8.41 9.13
C ILE A 61 25.61 -9.86 9.04
N SER A 62 25.61 -10.45 7.84
CA SER A 62 26.04 -11.83 7.63
C SER A 62 27.49 -12.05 8.07
N ARG A 63 28.37 -11.07 7.81
CA ARG A 63 29.77 -11.16 8.22
C ARG A 63 29.95 -11.03 9.74
N LEU A 64 29.18 -10.17 10.40
CA LEU A 64 29.19 -10.04 11.86
C LEU A 64 28.58 -11.25 12.56
N ASP A 65 27.53 -11.86 11.97
CA ASP A 65 26.96 -13.12 12.47
C ASP A 65 28.01 -14.26 12.44
N GLU A 66 28.88 -14.30 11.42
CA GLU A 66 29.97 -15.28 11.31
C GLU A 66 31.04 -15.12 12.42
N TYR A 67 31.32 -13.88 12.83
CA TYR A 67 32.23 -13.61 13.94
C TYR A 67 31.62 -13.89 15.33
N GLY A 68 30.29 -14.06 15.42
CA GLY A 68 29.61 -14.37 16.68
C GLY A 68 29.57 -13.21 17.69
N ASP A 69 29.79 -11.98 17.24
CA ASP A 69 30.18 -10.84 18.08
C ASP A 69 29.02 -10.17 18.85
N GLY A 70 27.90 -10.87 19.05
CA GLY A 70 26.76 -10.37 19.85
C GLY A 70 26.16 -9.03 19.39
N PHE A 71 26.50 -8.53 18.19
CA PHE A 71 26.16 -7.17 17.73
C PHE A 71 24.65 -6.87 17.67
N ARG A 72 23.81 -7.91 17.73
CA ARG A 72 22.35 -7.82 17.78
C ARG A 72 21.83 -7.39 19.16
N GLU A 73 22.60 -7.70 20.19
CA GLU A 73 22.30 -7.43 21.61
C GLU A 73 23.13 -6.26 22.15
N ALA A 74 24.13 -5.81 21.39
CA ALA A 74 24.91 -4.63 21.70
C ALA A 74 23.96 -3.43 21.91
N GLN A 75 23.97 -2.89 23.12
CA GLN A 75 23.29 -1.63 23.41
C GLN A 75 24.02 -0.55 22.62
N VAL A 76 23.40 -0.11 21.52
CA VAL A 76 23.88 1.04 20.75
C VAL A 76 23.87 2.23 21.71
N PRO A 77 25.03 2.84 22.01
CA PRO A 77 25.08 4.03 22.84
C PRO A 77 24.11 5.09 22.29
N VAL A 78 23.26 5.59 23.18
CA VAL A 78 22.21 6.55 22.88
C VAL A 78 22.83 7.80 22.25
N MET A 79 22.35 8.13 21.05
CA MET A 79 22.52 9.39 20.31
C MET A 79 23.93 9.70 19.77
N TRP A 80 24.08 9.60 18.44
CA TRP A 80 25.06 10.40 17.70
C TRP A 80 24.31 11.65 17.20
N GLU A 81 24.95 12.82 17.21
CA GLU A 81 24.38 14.15 16.86
C GLU A 81 23.63 14.18 15.50
N GLU A 82 23.89 13.21 14.62
CA GLU A 82 23.25 13.05 13.31
C GLU A 82 21.76 12.64 13.40
N ASP A 83 21.35 11.92 14.45
CA ASP A 83 19.94 11.49 14.65
C ASP A 83 19.05 12.63 15.20
N GLU A 84 19.63 13.65 15.86
CA GLU A 84 18.90 14.82 16.35
C GLU A 84 18.37 15.69 15.21
N LEU A 85 19.18 15.87 14.16
CA LEU A 85 18.79 16.63 12.96
C LEU A 85 17.64 15.96 12.19
N PHE A 86 17.63 14.63 12.11
CA PHE A 86 16.55 13.89 11.44
C PHE A 86 15.24 13.90 12.25
N ASN A 87 15.32 13.87 13.58
CA ASN A 87 14.14 13.98 14.43
C ASN A 87 13.50 15.37 14.39
N CYS A 88 14.30 16.44 14.27
CA CYS A 88 13.79 17.82 14.17
C CYS A 88 13.04 18.10 12.85
N LEU A 89 13.36 17.38 11.77
CA LEU A 89 12.68 17.47 10.48
C LEU A 89 11.36 16.69 10.41
N ARG A 90 11.04 15.91 11.44
CA ARG A 90 9.79 15.17 11.54
C ARG A 90 8.71 16.07 12.16
N PRO A 91 7.71 16.56 11.40
CA PRO A 91 6.62 17.31 12.01
C PRO A 91 5.90 16.42 13.04
N PRO A 92 5.56 16.96 14.22
CA PRO A 92 4.88 16.18 15.25
C PRO A 92 3.53 15.67 14.73
N PRO A 93 3.13 14.44 15.09
CA PRO A 93 1.84 13.90 14.69
C PRO A 93 0.71 14.83 15.18
N PRO A 94 -0.35 15.04 14.37
CA PRO A 94 -1.37 16.07 14.65
C PRO A 94 -2.32 15.74 15.81
N TYR A 95 -2.09 14.68 16.58
CA TYR A 95 -2.94 14.33 17.73
C TYR A 95 -2.11 13.85 18.91
N PRO A 96 -2.39 14.33 20.14
CA PRO A 96 -1.87 13.70 21.34
C PRO A 96 -2.50 12.31 21.44
N CYS A 97 -1.66 11.28 21.35
CA CYS A 97 -2.09 9.91 21.59
C CYS A 97 -2.44 9.80 23.08
N GLY A 98 -3.73 9.66 23.40
CA GLY A 98 -4.18 9.45 24.76
C GLY A 98 -3.64 8.13 25.31
N ALA A 99 -2.67 8.22 26.20
CA ALA A 99 -2.30 7.16 27.11
C ALA A 99 -2.92 7.49 28.49
N SER A 100 -3.96 6.75 28.85
CA SER A 100 -4.35 6.46 30.23
C SER A 100 -3.64 5.14 30.60
N SER A 101 -2.99 4.91 31.73
CA SER A 101 -3.06 5.49 33.08
C SER A 101 -1.75 5.18 33.84
N ASP A 102 -1.46 5.96 34.90
CA ASP A 102 -0.55 5.71 36.05
C ASP A 102 0.93 5.34 35.76
N ASP A 103 1.97 5.92 36.36
CA ASP A 103 2.14 6.55 37.67
C ASP A 103 3.12 7.73 37.60
N GLY A 104 3.05 8.63 38.58
CA GLY A 104 3.83 9.86 38.65
C GLY A 104 5.32 9.66 38.95
N GLU A 105 6.15 10.58 38.44
CA GLU A 105 6.96 11.49 39.25
C GLU A 105 7.65 12.54 38.35
N GLY A 106 8.01 13.67 38.95
CA GLY A 106 8.19 14.98 38.32
C GLY A 106 9.16 15.07 37.14
N SER A 107 8.79 15.93 36.18
CA SER A 107 9.72 16.96 35.70
C SER A 107 8.97 18.10 35.03
N SER A 108 9.11 19.27 35.65
CA SER A 108 8.67 20.58 35.19
C SER A 108 9.19 20.85 33.77
N TRP A 109 8.28 20.93 32.80
CA TRP A 109 8.54 21.51 31.47
C TRP A 109 7.85 22.87 31.39
N LEU A 110 8.36 23.84 32.17
CA LEU A 110 8.20 25.25 31.84
C LEU A 110 9.16 25.56 30.68
N GLY A 111 8.62 25.69 29.48
CA GLY A 111 9.41 26.00 28.29
C GLY A 111 8.60 26.11 27.01
N LEU A 112 7.40 26.69 27.07
CA LEU A 112 6.70 27.17 25.86
C LEU A 112 7.41 28.44 25.37
N GLY A 113 8.56 28.24 24.71
CA GLY A 113 9.24 29.27 23.93
C GLY A 113 8.53 29.46 22.59
N ASP A 114 8.16 30.71 22.34
CA ASP A 114 7.56 31.30 21.15
C ASP A 114 7.66 30.52 19.82
N ARG A 115 6.55 29.87 19.45
CA ARG A 115 6.31 29.44 18.05
C ARG A 115 6.04 30.61 17.10
N HIS A 116 5.84 31.83 17.61
CA HIS A 116 5.69 33.04 16.81
C HIS A 116 7.00 33.54 16.20
N SER A 117 8.14 33.19 16.78
CA SER A 117 9.44 33.74 16.38
C SER A 117 9.92 33.20 15.01
N ALA A 118 9.73 31.92 14.73
CA ALA A 118 10.23 31.30 13.49
C ALA A 118 9.47 31.75 12.22
N LEU A 119 8.16 32.01 12.31
CA LEU A 119 7.37 32.51 11.18
C LEU A 119 7.55 34.03 10.99
N SER A 120 7.75 34.77 12.08
CA SER A 120 8.08 36.19 12.04
C SER A 120 9.46 36.45 11.41
N ALA A 121 10.45 35.60 11.68
CA ALA A 121 11.80 35.72 11.12
C ALA A 121 11.86 35.57 9.59
N ILE A 122 10.89 34.88 8.98
CA ILE A 122 10.86 34.58 7.53
C ILE A 122 9.91 35.53 6.78
N GLN A 123 9.03 36.25 7.48
CA GLN A 123 8.09 37.22 6.89
C GLN A 123 8.74 38.30 6.00
N PRO A 124 9.87 38.93 6.39
CA PRO A 124 10.53 39.93 5.53
C PRO A 124 11.03 39.37 4.20
N LEU A 125 11.50 38.12 4.20
CA LEU A 125 11.96 37.39 3.02
C LEU A 125 10.79 37.02 2.10
N LEU A 126 9.66 36.64 2.69
CA LEU A 126 8.44 36.29 1.96
C LEU A 126 7.78 37.51 1.28
N VAL A 127 7.87 38.68 1.91
CA VAL A 127 7.44 39.96 1.36
C VAL A 127 8.39 40.43 0.25
N ALA A 128 9.70 40.28 0.41
CA ALA A 128 10.70 40.62 -0.61
C ALA A 128 10.53 39.79 -1.91
N HIS A 129 10.01 38.56 -1.81
CA HIS A 129 9.69 37.70 -2.95
C HIS A 129 8.24 37.82 -3.45
N GLY A 130 7.46 38.80 -2.95
CA GLY A 130 6.12 39.11 -3.46
C GLY A 130 5.04 38.08 -3.09
N LEU A 131 5.25 37.29 -2.04
CA LEU A 131 4.33 36.22 -1.60
C LEU A 131 3.50 36.58 -0.35
N GLY A 132 3.58 37.84 0.11
CA GLY A 132 2.87 38.31 1.30
C GLY A 132 1.62 39.12 0.96
N ASP A 133 0.53 38.47 0.56
CA ASP A 133 -0.82 39.06 0.73
C ASP A 133 -1.93 37.99 0.86
N SER A 134 -3.03 38.45 1.45
CA SER A 134 -3.89 37.83 2.45
C SER A 134 -5.13 37.09 1.91
N THR A 135 -4.99 36.26 0.87
CA THR A 135 -6.14 35.54 0.28
C THR A 135 -6.03 34.00 0.23
N LEU A 136 -4.98 33.40 0.80
CA LEU A 136 -4.71 31.95 0.69
C LEU A 136 -5.30 31.06 1.79
N ALA A 137 -5.96 31.62 2.82
CA ALA A 137 -6.60 30.82 3.87
C ALA A 137 -7.82 30.01 3.36
N ASN A 138 -8.51 30.49 2.32
CA ASN A 138 -9.74 29.85 1.81
C ASN A 138 -9.49 28.78 0.73
N VAL A 139 -8.30 28.74 0.11
CA VAL A 139 -7.96 27.76 -0.94
C VAL A 139 -7.37 26.47 -0.34
N ALA A 140 -6.75 26.55 0.85
CA ALA A 140 -6.19 25.41 1.55
C ALA A 140 -7.27 24.41 2.04
N ALA A 141 -8.49 24.87 2.36
CA ALA A 141 -9.57 24.00 2.83
C ALA A 141 -10.15 23.09 1.72
N SER A 142 -10.11 23.51 0.44
CA SER A 142 -10.71 22.73 -0.65
C SER A 142 -9.80 21.62 -1.19
N VAL A 143 -8.48 21.70 -0.99
CA VAL A 143 -7.51 20.72 -1.52
C VAL A 143 -7.27 19.53 -0.60
N VAL A 144 -7.71 19.59 0.66
CA VAL A 144 -7.48 18.54 1.67
C VAL A 144 -8.43 17.34 1.50
N SER A 145 -9.55 17.48 0.77
CA SER A 145 -10.54 16.40 0.63
C SER A 145 -10.20 15.32 -0.43
N SER A 146 -9.19 15.53 -1.27
CA SER A 146 -8.86 14.59 -2.38
C SER A 146 -7.55 13.81 -2.21
N ALA A 147 -6.84 13.97 -1.10
CA ALA A 147 -5.52 13.39 -0.90
C ALA A 147 -5.51 12.25 0.15
N ASN A 148 -6.41 11.26 0.05
CA ASN A 148 -6.27 10.04 0.83
C ASN A 148 -6.74 8.78 0.08
N LYS A 149 -6.00 8.41 -0.96
CA LYS A 149 -6.02 7.04 -1.52
C LYS A 149 -4.59 6.58 -1.77
N ASN A 150 -3.82 6.41 -0.70
CA ASN A 150 -2.56 5.67 -0.78
C ASN A 150 -2.86 4.17 -0.88
N LYS A 151 -3.25 3.73 -2.08
CA LYS A 151 -3.32 2.30 -2.43
C LYS A 151 -1.87 1.80 -2.46
N LYS A 152 -1.43 1.21 -1.34
CA LYS A 152 -0.17 0.47 -1.22
C LYS A 152 -0.14 -0.57 -2.35
N VAL A 153 0.53 -0.23 -3.45
CA VAL A 153 0.81 -1.15 -4.55
C VAL A 153 1.65 -2.25 -3.92
N LYS A 154 1.00 -3.39 -3.62
CA LYS A 154 1.72 -4.65 -3.42
C LYS A 154 2.51 -4.84 -4.70
N THR A 155 3.82 -4.60 -4.64
CA THR A 155 4.74 -5.14 -5.64
C THR A 155 4.48 -6.63 -5.65
N GLU A 156 3.79 -7.10 -6.68
CA GLU A 156 3.75 -8.51 -7.02
C GLU A 156 5.20 -8.87 -7.31
N LYS A 157 5.88 -9.40 -6.29
CA LYS A 157 6.96 -10.33 -6.57
C LYS A 157 6.28 -11.42 -7.37
N ASP A 158 6.77 -11.66 -8.58
CA ASP A 158 6.49 -12.88 -9.32
C ASP A 158 6.67 -14.02 -8.31
N LYS A 159 5.54 -14.54 -7.82
CA LYS A 159 5.56 -15.64 -6.89
C LYS A 159 5.87 -16.82 -7.77
N ASP A 160 7.07 -17.38 -7.62
CA ASP A 160 7.49 -18.57 -8.36
C ASP A 160 6.34 -19.59 -8.31
N PRO A 161 5.89 -20.11 -9.47
CA PRO A 161 4.69 -20.97 -9.53
C PRO A 161 4.88 -22.29 -8.76
N SER A 162 6.11 -22.62 -8.38
CA SER A 162 6.48 -23.84 -7.64
C SER A 162 6.61 -23.63 -6.12
N ALA A 163 6.65 -22.38 -5.63
CA ALA A 163 6.77 -22.13 -4.21
C ALA A 163 5.44 -22.43 -3.48
N PRO A 164 5.45 -23.21 -2.39
CA PRO A 164 4.24 -23.48 -1.65
C PRO A 164 3.64 -22.16 -1.14
N LYS A 165 2.31 -22.03 -1.23
CA LYS A 165 1.59 -20.83 -0.79
C LYS A 165 1.42 -20.84 0.71
N LYS A 166 1.67 -19.71 1.37
CA LYS A 166 1.45 -19.57 2.82
C LYS A 166 -0.01 -19.91 3.17
N PRO A 167 -0.24 -20.61 4.30
CA PRO A 167 -1.58 -20.97 4.75
C PRO A 167 -2.42 -19.70 4.99
N ALA A 168 -3.72 -19.78 4.69
CA ALA A 168 -4.66 -18.73 5.01
C ALA A 168 -4.79 -18.59 6.53
N ASN A 169 -4.71 -17.37 7.08
CA ASN A 169 -4.96 -17.12 8.51
C ASN A 169 -6.37 -17.61 8.91
N ALA A 170 -6.59 -17.99 10.17
CA ALA A 170 -7.87 -18.46 10.72
C ALA A 170 -9.09 -17.63 10.26
N PHE A 171 -9.00 -16.30 10.33
CA PHE A 171 -10.05 -15.41 9.82
C PHE A 171 -10.28 -15.53 8.31
N LEU A 172 -9.22 -15.71 7.52
CA LEU A 172 -9.32 -15.87 6.08
C LEU A 172 -9.92 -17.23 5.70
N MET A 173 -9.66 -18.29 6.48
CA MET A 173 -10.30 -19.59 6.32
C MET A 173 -11.81 -19.49 6.58
N PHE A 174 -12.19 -18.82 7.67
CA PHE A 174 -13.58 -18.49 7.96
C PHE A 174 -14.23 -17.71 6.81
N CYS A 175 -13.54 -16.69 6.28
CA CYS A 175 -14.01 -15.93 5.13
C CYS A 175 -14.23 -16.82 3.90
N GLN A 176 -13.32 -17.73 3.59
CA GLN A 176 -13.45 -18.64 2.43
C GLN A 176 -14.69 -19.53 2.56
N GLN A 177 -14.97 -20.04 3.77
CA GLN A 177 -16.12 -20.92 4.01
C GLN A 177 -17.45 -20.17 4.03
N ARG A 178 -17.51 -18.96 4.61
CA ARG A 178 -18.76 -18.20 4.78
C ARG A 178 -19.11 -17.30 3.60
N ARG A 179 -18.15 -16.91 2.77
CA ARG A 179 -18.39 -16.12 1.54
C ARG A 179 -19.52 -16.67 0.66
N PRO A 180 -19.52 -17.96 0.25
CA PRO A 180 -20.59 -18.48 -0.62
C PRO A 180 -21.95 -18.43 0.07
N ALA A 181 -22.02 -18.72 1.38
CA ALA A 181 -23.27 -18.70 2.13
C ALA A 181 -23.87 -17.28 2.21
N ILE A 182 -23.06 -16.27 2.54
CA ILE A 182 -23.52 -14.86 2.59
C ILE A 182 -23.90 -14.37 1.19
N GLN A 183 -23.15 -14.77 0.16
CA GLN A 183 -23.45 -14.39 -1.21
C GLN A 183 -24.78 -14.99 -1.67
N GLU A 184 -25.06 -16.26 -1.35
CA GLU A 184 -26.32 -16.91 -1.69
C GLU A 184 -27.50 -16.30 -0.92
N GLU A 185 -27.36 -16.07 0.38
CA GLU A 185 -28.38 -15.43 1.22
C GLU A 185 -28.75 -14.04 0.68
N TYR A 186 -27.74 -13.23 0.38
CA TYR A 186 -27.94 -11.89 -0.17
C TYR A 186 -28.55 -11.93 -1.58
N LEU A 187 -28.14 -12.87 -2.42
CA LEU A 187 -28.72 -13.05 -3.75
C LEU A 187 -30.18 -13.51 -3.66
N ARG A 188 -30.53 -14.32 -2.67
CA ARG A 188 -31.92 -14.76 -2.43
C ARG A 188 -32.81 -13.62 -1.98
N GLU A 189 -32.31 -12.76 -1.09
CA GLU A 189 -33.08 -11.65 -0.52
C GLU A 189 -33.22 -10.47 -1.49
N HIS A 190 -32.12 -10.05 -2.12
CA HIS A 190 -32.07 -8.83 -2.93
C HIS A 190 -32.05 -9.09 -4.44
N LYS A 191 -31.97 -10.36 -4.89
CA LYS A 191 -31.81 -10.75 -6.30
C LYS A 191 -30.63 -10.06 -7.01
N GLN A 192 -29.65 -9.58 -6.24
CA GLN A 192 -28.48 -8.89 -6.73
C GLN A 192 -27.23 -9.46 -6.08
N GLU A 193 -26.12 -9.43 -6.80
CA GLU A 193 -24.82 -9.76 -6.23
C GLU A 193 -24.41 -8.75 -5.16
N ILE A 194 -23.86 -9.27 -4.05
CA ILE A 194 -23.34 -8.46 -2.96
C ILE A 194 -22.06 -7.73 -3.39
N ALA A 195 -21.98 -6.42 -3.11
CA ALA A 195 -20.77 -5.67 -3.35
C ALA A 195 -19.62 -6.17 -2.44
N HIS A 196 -18.39 -6.22 -2.98
CA HIS A 196 -17.24 -6.81 -2.28
C HIS A 196 -16.95 -6.19 -0.89
N HIS A 197 -17.15 -4.88 -0.75
CA HIS A 197 -16.95 -4.17 0.50
C HIS A 197 -18.01 -4.55 1.55
N GLU A 198 -19.27 -4.66 1.16
CA GLU A 198 -20.37 -5.12 2.03
C GLU A 198 -20.19 -6.58 2.47
N MET A 199 -19.74 -7.44 1.57
CA MET A 199 -19.41 -8.83 1.90
C MET A 199 -18.30 -8.90 2.97
N THR A 200 -17.23 -8.12 2.79
CA THR A 200 -16.12 -8.06 3.74
C THR A 200 -16.58 -7.53 5.10
N ARG A 201 -17.47 -6.53 5.11
CA ARG A 201 -18.06 -5.97 6.33
C ARG A 201 -18.89 -6.99 7.10
N ARG A 202 -19.79 -7.71 6.42
CA ARG A 202 -20.62 -8.77 7.04
C ARG A 202 -19.78 -9.91 7.61
N LEU A 203 -18.74 -10.34 6.88
CA LEU A 203 -17.82 -11.38 7.36
C LEU A 203 -17.06 -10.94 8.63
N ALA A 204 -16.59 -9.69 8.68
CA ALA A 204 -15.93 -9.17 9.87
C ALA A 204 -16.88 -9.13 11.07
N GLN A 205 -18.14 -8.74 10.87
CA GLN A 205 -19.17 -8.75 11.91
C GLN A 205 -19.46 -10.16 12.42
N GLN A 206 -19.69 -11.12 11.51
CA GLN A 206 -19.92 -12.51 11.89
C GLN A 206 -18.72 -13.09 12.66
N TRP A 207 -17.50 -12.82 12.22
CA TRP A 207 -16.30 -13.26 12.93
C TRP A 207 -16.22 -12.68 14.34
N ASN A 208 -16.49 -11.39 14.52
CA ASN A 208 -16.47 -10.78 15.86
C ASN A 208 -17.54 -11.39 16.77
N ASN A 209 -18.71 -11.72 16.21
CA ASN A 209 -19.83 -12.33 16.93
C ASN A 209 -19.68 -13.84 17.19
N LEU A 210 -18.73 -14.52 16.55
CA LEU A 210 -18.47 -15.95 16.83
C LEU A 210 -18.00 -16.16 18.27
N SER A 211 -18.41 -17.29 18.84
CA SER A 211 -17.97 -17.75 20.15
C SER A 211 -16.45 -18.01 20.15
N GLN A 212 -15.84 -17.99 21.34
CA GLN A 212 -14.42 -18.32 21.46
C GLN A 212 -14.15 -19.77 21.03
N ASP A 213 -15.09 -20.68 21.24
CA ASP A 213 -14.93 -22.09 20.88
C ASP A 213 -14.99 -22.31 19.36
N ASP A 214 -15.88 -21.63 18.65
CA ASP A 214 -15.89 -21.66 17.18
C ASP A 214 -14.62 -21.05 16.61
N LYS A 215 -14.13 -19.95 17.21
CA LYS A 215 -12.86 -19.34 16.82
C LYS A 215 -11.69 -20.30 17.04
N LYS A 216 -11.66 -21.04 18.16
CA LYS A 216 -10.62 -22.04 18.45
C LYS A 216 -10.55 -23.11 17.36
N LEU A 217 -11.68 -23.62 16.87
CA LEU A 217 -11.71 -24.56 15.75
C LEU A 217 -10.99 -24.01 14.51
N TYR A 218 -11.18 -22.73 14.18
CA TYR A 218 -10.47 -22.09 13.07
C TYR A 218 -8.98 -21.86 13.35
N PHE A 219 -8.59 -21.65 14.61
CA PHE A 219 -7.18 -21.56 15.00
C PHE A 219 -6.48 -22.92 14.93
N GLU A 220 -7.11 -23.99 15.41
CA GLU A 220 -6.60 -25.37 15.29
C GLU A 220 -6.44 -25.78 13.83
N LEU A 221 -7.44 -25.47 13.00
CA LEU A 221 -7.38 -25.74 11.56
C LEU A 221 -6.24 -24.94 10.89
N TYR A 222 -6.00 -23.70 11.32
CA TYR A 222 -4.86 -22.90 10.87
C TYR A 222 -3.52 -23.51 11.28
N GLU A 223 -3.40 -24.03 12.50
CA GLU A 223 -2.19 -24.70 12.98
C GLU A 223 -1.88 -25.96 12.18
N GLN A 224 -2.89 -26.78 11.88
CA GLN A 224 -2.74 -27.96 11.02
C GLN A 224 -2.28 -27.58 9.60
N GLU A 225 -2.89 -26.56 9.00
CA GLU A 225 -2.51 -26.08 7.66
C GLU A 225 -1.09 -25.47 7.66
N LYS A 226 -0.72 -24.79 8.76
CA LYS A 226 0.63 -24.27 8.97
C LYS A 226 1.66 -25.39 9.06
N GLU A 227 1.37 -26.45 9.81
CA GLU A 227 2.27 -27.60 9.91
C GLU A 227 2.45 -28.31 8.56
N ARG A 228 1.37 -28.46 7.77
CA ARG A 228 1.43 -28.98 6.40
C ARG A 228 2.31 -28.12 5.51
N TYR A 229 2.09 -26.80 5.55
CA TYR A 229 2.91 -25.84 4.79
C TYR A 229 4.39 -25.92 5.17
N GLU A 230 4.71 -26.06 6.46
CA GLU A 230 6.09 -26.22 6.92
C GLU A 230 6.72 -27.52 6.42
N LYS A 231 5.95 -28.62 6.36
CA LYS A 231 6.41 -29.88 5.75
C LYS A 231 6.67 -29.73 4.25
N GLU A 232 5.73 -29.15 3.51
CA GLU A 232 5.88 -28.87 2.07
C GLU A 232 7.05 -27.91 1.78
N LEU A 233 7.26 -26.90 2.62
CA LEU A 233 8.37 -25.97 2.50
C LEU A 233 9.71 -26.66 2.77
N LYS A 234 9.77 -27.56 3.77
CA LYS A 234 10.97 -28.37 4.04
C LYS A 234 11.29 -29.27 2.84
N GLU A 235 10.29 -29.93 2.26
CA GLU A 235 10.45 -30.74 1.04
C GLU A 235 10.89 -29.91 -0.16
N TYR A 236 10.31 -28.72 -0.36
CA TYR A 236 10.70 -27.80 -1.42
C TYR A 236 12.14 -27.30 -1.25
N SER A 237 12.51 -26.89 -0.03
CA SER A 237 13.88 -26.44 0.29
C SER A 237 14.91 -27.56 0.16
N ALA A 238 14.52 -28.81 0.41
CA ALA A 238 15.37 -29.97 0.22
C ALA A 238 15.53 -30.35 -1.26
N ARG A 239 14.49 -30.12 -2.08
CA ARG A 239 14.55 -30.28 -3.56
C ARG A 239 15.45 -29.25 -4.24
N ASP A 240 15.62 -28.06 -3.67
CA ASP A 240 16.51 -27.01 -4.19
C ASP A 240 18.03 -27.35 -4.07
N ILE A 241 18.41 -28.51 -3.51
CA ILE A 241 19.81 -28.99 -3.44
C ILE A 241 20.21 -29.85 -4.66
N ILE A 242 19.28 -30.25 -5.53
CA ILE A 242 19.60 -31.03 -6.74
C ILE A 242 18.84 -30.44 -7.92
N PRO A 243 19.51 -29.88 -8.95
CA PRO A 243 18.81 -29.56 -10.19
C PRO A 243 18.50 -30.88 -10.91
N PRO A 244 17.23 -31.26 -11.14
CA PRO A 244 16.96 -32.39 -12.01
C PRO A 244 17.19 -31.99 -13.47
N PRO A 245 17.89 -32.83 -14.25
CA PRO A 245 18.07 -32.62 -15.67
C PRO A 245 16.73 -32.67 -16.40
N SER A 246 16.63 -31.92 -17.48
CA SER A 246 15.60 -32.14 -18.50
C SER A 246 15.61 -33.60 -18.90
N ASP A 247 14.48 -34.30 -18.71
CA ASP A 247 13.85 -35.12 -19.75
C ASP A 247 12.60 -35.82 -19.18
N SER A 248 11.49 -35.61 -19.90
CA SER A 248 10.35 -36.52 -20.11
C SER A 248 10.09 -37.67 -19.13
N ILE A 249 8.86 -37.73 -18.59
CA ILE A 249 8.00 -38.95 -18.56
C ILE A 249 6.52 -38.55 -18.32
N PRO A 250 5.54 -39.30 -18.87
CA PRO A 250 4.20 -38.83 -19.22
C PRO A 250 3.18 -38.90 -18.08
N VAL A 251 2.18 -38.02 -18.16
CA VAL A 251 0.95 -38.04 -17.35
C VAL A 251 0.16 -39.32 -17.64
N PRO A 252 -0.14 -40.19 -16.65
CA PRO A 252 -1.13 -41.25 -16.83
C PRO A 252 -2.54 -40.65 -16.74
N ALA A 253 -3.34 -40.88 -17.78
CA ALA A 253 -4.76 -40.57 -17.82
C ALA A 253 -5.48 -41.22 -16.62
N ARG A 254 -6.24 -40.42 -15.88
CA ARG A 254 -7.31 -40.93 -15.01
C ARG A 254 -8.64 -40.51 -15.59
N GLU A 255 -9.23 -41.43 -16.34
CA GLU A 255 -10.68 -41.55 -16.49
C GLU A 255 -11.33 -41.63 -15.11
N GLY A 256 -12.42 -40.90 -14.93
CA GLY A 256 -13.12 -40.80 -13.64
C GLY A 256 -14.34 -39.90 -13.76
N VAL A 257 -15.21 -40.25 -14.71
CA VAL A 257 -16.58 -39.75 -14.82
C VAL A 257 -17.27 -39.94 -13.48
N ILE A 258 -17.70 -38.85 -12.84
CA ILE A 258 -18.65 -38.90 -11.73
C ILE A 258 -20.03 -39.18 -12.33
N PRO A 259 -20.70 -40.31 -12.01
CA PRO A 259 -22.02 -40.61 -12.54
C PRO A 259 -23.08 -39.68 -11.91
N SER A 260 -23.72 -38.86 -12.73
CA SER A 260 -24.99 -38.21 -12.39
C SER A 260 -26.08 -39.28 -12.28
N HIS A 261 -26.36 -39.76 -11.07
CA HIS A 261 -27.52 -40.60 -10.81
C HIS A 261 -28.72 -39.73 -10.45
N SER A 262 -29.65 -39.66 -11.41
CA SER A 262 -31.02 -39.20 -11.23
C SER A 262 -31.68 -39.89 -10.03
N LEU A 263 -32.23 -39.09 -9.12
CA LEU A 263 -33.23 -39.56 -8.14
C LEU A 263 -34.60 -39.08 -8.61
N GLN A 264 -35.31 -39.98 -9.31
CA GLN A 264 -36.74 -39.90 -9.50
C GLN A 264 -37.42 -40.12 -8.14
N ILE A 265 -37.98 -39.05 -7.57
CA ILE A 265 -38.99 -39.18 -6.52
C ILE A 265 -40.30 -39.53 -7.22
N LYS A 266 -40.74 -40.77 -6.98
CA LYS A 266 -42.03 -41.33 -7.35
C LYS A 266 -43.15 -40.44 -6.79
N LYS A 267 -44.05 -39.97 -7.67
CA LYS A 267 -45.35 -39.43 -7.29
C LYS A 267 -46.35 -40.58 -7.43
N GLU A 268 -46.79 -41.14 -6.32
CA GLU A 268 -47.93 -42.05 -6.27
C GLU A 268 -48.80 -41.72 -5.04
N ARG A 269 -50.04 -41.29 -5.33
CA ARG A 269 -51.28 -41.24 -4.52
C ARG A 269 -51.27 -40.36 -3.25
N ASP A 270 -52.31 -39.61 -2.92
CA ASP A 270 -53.75 -39.66 -3.24
C ASP A 270 -54.31 -38.39 -3.90
#